data_AF-A0A0C9U8G6-F1
#
_entry.id   AF-A0A0C9U8G6-F1
#
_cell.length_a   1.000
_cell.length_b   1.000
_cell.length_c   1.000
_cell.angle_alpha   90.00
_cell.angle_beta   90.00
_cell.angle_gamma   90.00
#
_symmetry.space_group_name_H-M   'P 1'
#
loop_
_entity.id
_entity.type
_entity.pdbx_description
1 polymer ?
#
loop_
_entity_poly.entity_id
_entity_poly.type
_entity_poly.pdbx_seq_one_letter_code
_entity_poly.pdbx_strand_id
1 'polypeptide(L)'
;LNKAADGACGDNAAGLKIAVVNWLIAFCLTPEPALEARNKSGCSFYHNTTARLLCPVNYNWSNAEYNTRNFHPDHLVTADSWPTFLYKNEQYNPENPSKGIFKNTLLVKTFWHIFTSPGSADSDHTIDDNVGAGSGPSSDSARKRQKCHVP
;
A
#
# COMPACT_ATOMS: atom_id res chain seq x y z
N LEU A 1 29.20 15.62 2.78
CA LEU A 1 27.83 15.87 3.28
C LEU A 1 26.83 14.76 2.89
N ASN A 2 26.98 14.05 1.77
CA ASN A 2 25.96 13.07 1.33
C ASN A 2 26.04 11.68 1.99
N LYS A 3 27.23 11.22 2.41
CA LYS A 3 27.43 9.87 2.99
C LYS A 3 26.52 9.53 4.18
N ALA A 4 26.18 10.51 5.01
CA ALA A 4 25.31 10.28 6.16
C ALA A 4 23.82 10.18 5.77
N ALA A 5 23.39 10.99 4.79
CA ALA A 5 22.02 10.95 4.26
C ALA A 5 21.78 9.68 3.43
N ASP A 6 22.76 9.28 2.63
CA ASP A 6 22.70 8.06 1.83
C ASP A 6 22.60 6.80 2.70
N GLY A 7 23.34 6.77 3.83
CA GLY A 7 23.27 5.67 4.80
C GLY A 7 21.89 5.52 5.44
N ALA A 8 21.29 6.64 5.87
CA ALA A 8 19.94 6.64 6.43
C ALA A 8 18.87 6.21 5.41
N CYS A 9 19.01 6.62 4.15
CA CYS A 9 18.11 6.21 3.06
C CYS A 9 18.21 4.70 2.77
N GLY A 10 19.43 4.15 2.80
CA GLY A 10 19.68 2.72 2.66
C GLY A 10 19.00 1.89 3.75
N ASP A 11 19.08 2.32 5.00
CA ASP A 11 18.42 1.65 6.14
C ASP A 11 16.89 1.68 6.02
N ASN A 12 16.32 2.80 5.56
CA ASN A 12 14.88 2.94 5.34
C ASN A 12 14.39 1.97 4.23
N ALA A 13 15.14 1.85 3.13
CA ALA A 13 14.79 0.92 2.05
C ALA A 13 14.86 -0.56 2.50
N ALA A 14 15.81 -0.90 3.38
CA ALA A 14 15.91 -2.24 3.95
C ALA A 14 14.71 -2.57 4.88
N GLY A 15 14.20 -1.57 5.61
CA GLY A 15 13.03 -1.70 6.50
C GLY A 15 11.68 -1.73 5.79
N LEU A 16 11.60 -1.23 4.55
CA LEU A 16 10.34 -1.04 3.82
C LEU A 16 9.53 -2.34 3.68
N LYS A 17 10.19 -3.47 3.41
CA LYS A 17 9.51 -4.77 3.30
C LYS A 17 8.71 -5.08 4.57
N ILE A 18 9.32 -4.88 5.73
CA ILE A 18 8.71 -5.14 7.03
C ILE A 18 7.54 -4.18 7.26
N ALA A 19 7.74 -2.90 6.95
CA ALA A 19 6.70 -1.88 7.07
C ALA A 19 5.47 -2.19 6.22
N VAL A 20 5.66 -2.54 4.94
CA VAL A 20 4.57 -2.91 4.02
C VAL A 20 3.77 -4.10 4.53
N VAL A 21 4.44 -5.15 5.03
CA VAL A 21 3.74 -6.31 5.59
C VAL A 21 2.92 -5.92 6.82
N ASN A 22 3.48 -5.10 7.72
CA ASN A 22 2.76 -4.62 8.89
C ASN A 22 1.53 -3.76 8.50
N TRP A 23 1.66 -2.89 7.49
CA TRP A 23 0.54 -2.10 6.98
C TRP A 23 -0.54 -3.00 6.36
N LEU A 24 -0.16 -4.04 5.62
CA LEU A 24 -1.10 -5.00 5.05
C LEU A 24 -1.84 -5.79 6.13
N ILE A 25 -1.17 -6.21 7.20
CA ILE A 25 -1.81 -6.85 8.36
C ILE A 25 -2.75 -5.87 9.08
N ALA A 26 -2.39 -4.58 9.15
CA ALA A 26 -3.26 -3.58 9.74
C ALA A 26 -4.51 -3.29 8.89
N PHE A 27 -4.38 -3.33 7.56
CA PHE A 27 -5.49 -3.10 6.63
C PHE A 27 -6.39 -4.33 6.45
N CYS A 28 -5.80 -5.52 6.41
CA CYS A 28 -6.51 -6.79 6.32
C CYS A 28 -6.48 -7.43 7.71
N LEU A 29 -7.61 -7.40 8.41
CA LEU A 29 -7.71 -7.81 9.83
C LEU A 29 -7.08 -9.17 10.15
N THR A 30 -6.98 -10.09 9.18
CA THR A 30 -6.15 -11.31 9.24
C THR A 30 -5.89 -11.84 7.82
N PRO A 31 -4.73 -11.60 7.17
CA PRO A 31 -4.39 -12.30 5.94
C PRO A 31 -4.20 -13.80 6.23
N GLU A 32 -4.77 -14.67 5.39
CA GLU A 32 -4.62 -16.12 5.50
C GLU A 32 -3.96 -16.68 4.22
N PRO A 33 -2.81 -17.39 4.35
CA PRO A 33 -2.00 -17.59 5.55
C PRO A 33 -1.36 -16.29 6.06
N ALA A 34 -0.94 -16.24 7.33
CA ALA A 34 -0.34 -15.02 7.89
C ALA A 34 0.88 -14.56 7.08
N LEU A 35 0.93 -13.26 6.76
CA LEU A 35 2.09 -12.68 6.08
C LEU A 35 3.26 -12.54 7.07
N GLU A 36 4.36 -13.21 6.77
CA GLU A 36 5.58 -13.10 7.56
C GLU A 36 6.48 -11.98 7.04
N ALA A 37 6.70 -10.92 7.83
CA ALA A 37 7.49 -9.77 7.41
C ALA A 37 8.95 -10.09 7.04
N ARG A 38 9.57 -11.03 7.75
CA ARG A 38 10.98 -11.43 7.55
C ARG A 38 11.16 -12.49 6.47
N ASN A 39 10.15 -13.33 6.25
CA ASN A 39 10.18 -14.36 5.24
C ASN A 39 9.61 -13.85 3.91
N LYS A 40 10.09 -14.34 2.77
CA LYS A 40 9.51 -14.01 1.44
C LYS A 40 8.71 -15.19 0.88
N SER A 41 8.78 -16.34 1.54
CA SER A 41 8.07 -17.55 1.15
C SER A 41 6.57 -17.29 1.15
N GLY A 42 5.90 -17.71 0.09
CA GLY A 42 4.46 -17.58 -0.04
C GLY A 42 3.93 -16.17 -0.31
N CYS A 43 4.74 -15.10 -0.34
CA CYS A 43 4.25 -13.74 -0.64
C CYS A 43 4.05 -13.49 -2.15
N SER A 44 3.60 -12.29 -2.54
CA SER A 44 3.34 -11.90 -3.94
C SER A 44 2.20 -12.72 -4.55
N PHE A 45 2.35 -13.29 -5.75
CA PHE A 45 1.30 -14.06 -6.44
C PHE A 45 0.94 -15.39 -5.77
N TYR A 46 1.70 -15.82 -4.76
CA TYR A 46 1.42 -17.04 -3.98
C TYR A 46 0.52 -16.80 -2.77
N HIS A 47 0.18 -15.54 -2.47
CA HIS A 47 -0.71 -15.17 -1.37
C HIS A 47 -1.84 -14.28 -1.85
N ASN A 48 -3.09 -14.63 -1.53
CA ASN A 48 -4.29 -13.98 -2.05
C ASN A 48 -4.31 -12.47 -1.86
N THR A 49 -4.02 -11.95 -0.65
CA THR A 49 -4.01 -10.50 -0.39
C THR A 49 -3.02 -9.75 -1.28
N THR A 50 -1.76 -10.17 -1.33
CA THR A 50 -0.73 -9.50 -2.15
C THR A 50 -0.95 -9.71 -3.63
N ALA A 51 -1.43 -10.89 -4.03
CA ALA A 51 -1.70 -11.20 -5.41
C ALA A 51 -2.88 -10.37 -5.96
N ARG A 52 -3.94 -10.18 -5.17
CA ARG A 52 -5.06 -9.29 -5.50
C ARG A 52 -4.61 -7.85 -5.73
N LEU A 53 -3.68 -7.36 -4.90
CA LEU A 53 -3.09 -6.03 -5.04
C LEU A 53 -2.23 -5.87 -6.29
N LEU A 54 -1.43 -6.89 -6.62
CA LEU A 54 -0.57 -6.93 -7.79
C LEU A 54 -1.31 -7.25 -9.09
N CYS A 55 -2.50 -7.87 -8.98
CA CYS A 55 -3.34 -8.19 -10.11
C CYS A 55 -3.63 -6.91 -10.90
N PRO A 56 -3.37 -6.88 -12.22
CA PRO A 56 -3.68 -5.72 -13.01
C PRO A 56 -5.20 -5.46 -13.02
N VAL A 57 -5.58 -4.20 -13.13
CA VAL A 57 -6.97 -3.72 -13.01
C VAL A 57 -7.93 -4.30 -14.06
N ASN A 58 -7.40 -4.80 -15.17
CA ASN A 58 -8.16 -5.46 -16.23
C ASN A 58 -8.40 -6.97 -15.97
N TYR A 59 -7.92 -7.51 -14.85
CA TYR A 59 -8.14 -8.91 -14.46
C TYR A 59 -8.81 -9.01 -13.09
N ASN A 60 -9.61 -10.05 -12.91
CA ASN A 60 -10.27 -10.35 -11.65
C ASN A 60 -9.53 -11.45 -10.90
N TRP A 61 -8.82 -11.11 -9.82
CA TRP A 61 -8.11 -12.09 -8.99
C TRP A 61 -9.03 -13.18 -8.42
N SER A 62 -10.26 -12.82 -8.05
CA SER A 62 -11.24 -13.75 -7.49
C SER A 62 -11.76 -14.77 -8.50
N ASN A 63 -11.55 -14.52 -9.80
CA ASN A 63 -11.87 -15.48 -10.84
C ASN A 63 -10.71 -16.47 -11.01
N ALA A 64 -10.86 -17.67 -10.46
CA ALA A 64 -9.81 -18.69 -10.48
C ALA A 64 -9.40 -19.11 -11.90
N GLU A 65 -10.28 -19.00 -12.88
CA GLU A 65 -10.00 -19.36 -14.28
C GLU A 65 -9.24 -18.24 -15.01
N TYR A 66 -9.49 -16.98 -14.63
CA TYR A 66 -8.98 -15.79 -15.32
C TYR A 66 -8.06 -14.90 -14.48
N ASN A 67 -7.51 -15.42 -13.38
CA ASN A 67 -6.50 -14.69 -12.63
C ASN A 67 -5.12 -14.80 -13.30
N THR A 68 -4.28 -13.79 -13.08
CA THR A 68 -2.95 -13.71 -13.70
C THR A 68 -1.98 -14.80 -13.25
N ARG A 69 -2.30 -15.57 -12.20
CA ARG A 69 -1.45 -16.66 -11.70
C ARG A 69 -1.39 -17.85 -12.65
N ASN A 70 -2.46 -18.12 -13.39
CA ASN A 70 -2.55 -19.29 -14.25
C ASN A 70 -1.94 -19.07 -15.65
N PHE A 71 -1.36 -17.89 -15.91
CA PHE A 71 -0.70 -17.55 -17.18
C PHE A 71 -1.54 -17.97 -18.41
N HIS A 72 -2.85 -17.72 -18.36
CA HIS A 72 -3.74 -18.06 -19.47
C HIS A 72 -3.19 -17.42 -20.77
N PRO A 73 -3.19 -18.14 -21.90
CA PRO A 73 -2.61 -17.64 -23.15
C PRO A 73 -3.22 -16.31 -23.61
N ASP A 74 -4.47 -16.03 -23.23
CA ASP A 74 -5.15 -14.76 -23.53
C ASP A 74 -4.82 -13.63 -22.53
N HIS A 75 -4.03 -13.88 -21.48
CA HIS A 75 -3.61 -12.88 -20.50
C HIS A 75 -2.35 -12.15 -20.95
N LEU A 76 -2.47 -11.34 -21.99
CA LEU A 76 -1.38 -10.48 -22.43
C LEU A 76 -1.29 -9.24 -21.52
N VAL A 77 -0.36 -9.28 -20.55
CA VAL A 77 -0.03 -8.13 -19.70
C VAL A 77 0.77 -7.13 -20.54
N THR A 78 0.22 -5.93 -20.72
CA THR A 78 0.86 -4.83 -21.46
C THR A 78 1.47 -3.80 -20.51
N ALA A 79 2.15 -2.78 -21.05
CA ALA A 79 2.61 -1.66 -20.25
C ALA A 79 1.46 -0.88 -19.56
N ASP A 80 0.25 -0.96 -20.11
CA ASP A 80 -0.95 -0.30 -19.57
C ASP A 80 -1.71 -1.18 -18.56
N SER A 81 -1.21 -2.40 -18.30
CA SER A 81 -1.78 -3.30 -17.30
C SER A 81 -1.34 -2.90 -15.88
N TRP A 82 -1.91 -1.80 -15.40
CA TRP A 82 -1.60 -1.24 -14.09
C TRP A 82 -2.04 -2.15 -12.93
N PRO A 83 -1.17 -2.42 -11.94
CA PRO A 83 -1.56 -3.12 -10.72
C PRO A 83 -2.65 -2.38 -9.93
N THR A 84 -3.57 -3.13 -9.35
CA THR A 84 -4.71 -2.60 -8.58
C THR A 84 -4.27 -1.69 -7.42
N PHE A 85 -3.16 -2.01 -6.75
CA PHE A 85 -2.66 -1.23 -5.62
C PHE A 85 -2.21 0.20 -5.99
N LEU A 86 -2.11 0.57 -7.27
CA LEU A 86 -1.82 1.96 -7.63
C LEU A 86 -3.01 2.88 -7.39
N TYR A 87 -4.23 2.36 -7.41
CA TYR A 87 -5.44 3.15 -7.37
C TYR A 87 -5.93 3.42 -5.94
N LYS A 88 -6.45 4.63 -5.71
CA LYS A 88 -7.14 5.02 -4.46
C LYS A 88 -8.22 3.99 -4.15
N ASN A 89 -8.18 3.45 -2.92
CA ASN A 89 -9.11 2.41 -2.45
C ASN A 89 -9.21 1.19 -3.39
N GLU A 90 -8.18 0.95 -4.21
CA GLU A 90 -8.14 -0.18 -5.15
C GLU A 90 -9.26 -0.11 -6.21
N GLN A 91 -9.76 1.09 -6.52
CA GLN A 91 -10.85 1.32 -7.47
C GLN A 91 -10.34 1.90 -8.79
N TYR A 92 -10.42 1.10 -9.85
CA TYR A 92 -10.16 1.51 -11.22
C TYR A 92 -11.43 2.04 -11.90
N ASN A 93 -11.31 3.14 -12.65
CA ASN A 93 -12.39 3.66 -13.49
C ASN A 93 -12.01 3.55 -14.98
N PRO A 94 -12.63 2.67 -15.77
CA PRO A 94 -12.31 2.54 -17.19
C PRO A 94 -12.63 3.80 -18.00
N GLU A 95 -13.62 4.59 -17.60
CA GLU A 95 -14.00 5.86 -18.25
C GLU A 95 -13.00 6.99 -17.95
N ASN A 96 -12.22 6.85 -16.88
CA ASN A 96 -11.15 7.79 -16.54
C ASN A 96 -10.00 7.05 -15.84
N PRO A 97 -9.11 6.39 -16.62
CA PRO A 97 -8.02 5.57 -16.09
C PRO A 97 -7.00 6.32 -15.23
N SER A 98 -6.94 7.65 -15.37
CA SER A 98 -6.07 8.51 -14.55
C SER A 98 -6.66 8.80 -13.16
N LYS A 99 -7.97 8.59 -12.97
CA LYS A 99 -8.65 8.89 -11.71
C LYS A 99 -8.11 7.98 -10.61
N GLY A 100 -7.51 8.60 -9.60
CA GLY A 100 -7.06 7.87 -8.42
C GLY A 100 -5.76 7.09 -8.59
N ILE A 101 -5.10 7.14 -9.76
CA ILE A 101 -3.80 6.50 -9.95
C ILE A 101 -2.76 7.14 -9.02
N PHE A 102 -1.87 6.32 -8.47
CA PHE A 102 -0.88 6.67 -7.45
C PHE A 102 -1.42 7.25 -6.13
N LYS A 103 -2.72 7.07 -5.84
CA LYS A 103 -3.36 7.58 -4.62
C LYS A 103 -3.76 6.50 -3.62
N ASN A 104 -3.25 5.28 -3.78
CA ASN A 104 -3.45 4.24 -2.77
C ASN A 104 -2.64 4.55 -1.50
N THR A 105 -3.26 4.34 -0.33
CA THR A 105 -2.63 4.59 0.97
C THR A 105 -1.30 3.83 1.14
N LEU A 106 -1.20 2.59 0.65
CA LEU A 106 0.03 1.80 0.74
C LEU A 106 1.18 2.45 -0.05
N LEU A 107 0.87 2.99 -1.23
CA LEU A 107 1.85 3.68 -2.06
C LEU A 107 2.29 5.01 -1.44
N VAL A 108 1.32 5.80 -0.94
CA VAL A 108 1.60 7.07 -0.26
C VAL A 108 2.47 6.81 0.98
N LYS A 109 2.13 5.83 1.82
CA LYS A 109 2.96 5.43 2.98
C LYS A 109 4.37 5.02 2.57
N THR A 110 4.51 4.26 1.48
CA THR A 110 5.82 3.85 0.94
C THR A 110 6.66 5.05 0.50
N PHE A 111 6.06 6.03 -0.18
CA PHE A 111 6.74 7.27 -0.57
C PHE A 111 7.31 8.01 0.65
N TRP A 112 6.47 8.26 1.67
CA TRP A 112 6.91 8.93 2.90
C TRP A 112 7.97 8.15 3.66
N HIS A 113 7.87 6.82 3.68
CA HIS A 113 8.85 5.95 4.32
C HIS A 113 10.24 6.06 3.68
N ILE A 114 10.32 6.10 2.35
CA ILE A 114 11.59 6.14 1.60
C ILE A 114 12.18 7.55 1.62
N PHE A 115 11.38 8.56 1.25
CA PHE A 115 11.88 9.90 0.92
C PHE A 115 11.87 10.87 2.10
N THR A 116 11.21 10.53 3.21
CA THR A 116 11.16 11.40 4.38
C THR A 116 11.72 10.68 5.60
N SER A 117 10.99 9.72 6.15
CA SER A 117 11.46 8.87 7.23
C SER A 117 10.47 7.73 7.49
N PRO A 118 10.91 6.62 8.12
CA PRO A 118 10.02 5.53 8.49
C PRO A 118 8.82 5.97 9.34
N GLY A 119 9.04 6.90 10.27
CA GLY A 119 7.98 7.42 11.16
C GLY A 119 6.97 8.33 10.46
N SER A 120 7.36 8.99 9.36
CA SER A 120 6.47 9.84 8.56
C SER A 120 5.43 9.05 7.78
N ALA A 121 5.58 7.72 7.65
CA ALA A 121 4.60 6.89 6.98
C ALA A 121 3.33 6.69 7.81
N ASP A 122 3.37 6.88 9.13
CA ASP A 122 2.23 6.62 10.02
C ASP A 122 1.31 7.83 10.23
N SER A 123 1.70 9.02 9.77
CA SER A 123 0.80 10.18 9.74
C SER A 123 -0.32 9.98 8.72
N ASP A 124 -1.49 10.54 9.02
CA ASP A 124 -2.68 10.44 8.15
C ASP A 124 -2.52 11.35 6.93
N HIS A 125 -2.13 10.74 5.81
CA HIS A 125 -1.94 11.42 4.52
C HIS A 125 -3.16 11.21 3.63
N THR A 126 -4.34 11.63 4.09
CA THR A 126 -5.54 11.63 3.26
C THR A 126 -5.42 12.73 2.20
N ILE A 127 -5.22 12.34 0.95
CA ILE A 127 -5.35 13.26 -0.19
C ILE A 127 -6.84 13.44 -0.46
N ASP A 128 -7.42 14.49 0.14
CA ASP A 128 -8.75 14.98 -0.24
C ASP A 128 -8.66 15.55 -1.65
N ASP A 129 -9.58 15.12 -2.52
CA ASP A 129 -9.66 15.58 -3.91
C ASP A 129 -10.50 16.88 -4.01
N ASN A 130 -10.93 17.47 -2.89
CA ASN A 130 -11.54 18.80 -2.83
C ASN A 130 -10.51 19.90 -3.08
N VAL A 131 -10.26 20.22 -4.34
CA VAL A 131 -9.73 21.55 -4.70
C VAL A 131 -10.88 22.55 -4.56
N GLY A 132 -10.94 23.20 -3.40
CA GLY A 132 -11.87 24.28 -3.11
C GLY A 132 -11.70 24.88 -1.72
N ALA A 133 -10.96 25.99 -1.66
CA ALA A 133 -10.83 26.94 -0.55
C ALA A 133 -10.01 26.48 0.68
N GLY A 134 -8.92 27.22 0.92
CA GLY A 134 -7.97 26.95 1.99
C GLY A 134 -8.51 27.17 3.40
N SER A 135 -7.81 26.57 4.36
CA SER A 135 -7.78 26.95 5.77
C SER A 135 -6.52 26.36 6.40
N GLY A 136 -5.84 27.17 7.22
CA GLY A 136 -4.53 26.89 7.81
C GLY A 136 -4.50 25.79 8.89
N PRO A 137 -3.37 25.65 9.61
CA PRO A 137 -3.02 24.45 10.35
C PRO A 137 -3.84 24.32 11.63
N SER A 138 -4.44 23.14 11.85
CA SER A 138 -5.10 22.80 13.12
C SER A 138 -4.27 21.79 13.92
N SER A 139 -4.27 22.07 15.22
CA SER A 139 -3.36 21.69 16.29
C SER A 139 -3.24 20.21 16.63
N ASP A 140 -2.05 19.88 17.14
CA ASP A 140 -1.74 18.78 18.06
C ASP A 140 -2.91 18.37 18.96
N SER A 141 -3.18 17.07 19.02
CA SER A 141 -3.95 16.48 20.11
C SER A 141 -3.26 15.22 20.60
N ALA A 142 -2.55 15.38 21.72
CA ALA A 142 -2.00 14.34 22.54
C ALA A 142 -3.09 13.32 22.92
N ARG A 143 -2.92 12.06 22.48
CA ARG A 143 -3.84 10.97 22.80
C ARG A 143 -3.55 10.47 24.23
N LYS A 144 -4.36 10.93 25.19
CA LYS A 144 -4.34 10.47 26.59
C LYS A 144 -4.76 8.98 26.62
N ARG A 145 -3.89 8.12 27.17
CA ARG A 145 -4.14 6.68 27.33
C ARG A 145 -5.28 6.45 28.33
N GLN A 146 -6.42 5.94 27.85
CA GLN A 146 -7.48 5.43 28.72
C GLN A 146 -7.08 4.01 29.18
N LYS A 147 -6.97 3.81 30.49
CA LYS A 147 -6.64 2.54 31.13
C LYS A 147 -7.95 1.75 31.31
N CYS A 148 -8.07 0.60 30.65
CA CYS A 148 -9.19 -0.31 30.88
C CYS A 148 -9.10 -0.92 32.28
N HIS A 149 -10.19 -0.78 33.04
CA HIS A 149 -10.43 -1.45 34.31
C HIS A 149 -10.79 -2.92 34.02
N VAL A 150 -10.14 -3.85 34.71
CA VAL A 150 -10.45 -5.29 34.69
C VAL A 150 -11.09 -5.60 36.04
N PRO A 151 -12.18 -6.40 36.09
CA PRO A 151 -12.96 -6.66 37.30
C PRO A 151 -12.17 -7.36 38.41
#